data_AF-A0AAD4EQE6-F1
#
_entry.id   AF-A0AAD4EQE6-F1
#
_cell.length_a   1.000
_cell.length_b   1.000
_cell.length_c   1.000
_cell.angle_alpha   90.00
_cell.angle_beta   90.00
_cell.angle_gamma   90.00
#
_symmetry.space_group_name_H-M   'P 1'
#
loop_
_entity.id
_entity.type
_entity.pdbx_description
1 polymer ?
#
loop_
_entity_poly.entity_id
_entity_poly.type
_entity_poly.pdbx_seq_one_letter_code
_entity_poly.pdbx_strand_id
1 'polypeptide(L)'
;MPRVSVPTTARLPSSLRVPASNSAALKILSRLSRSSLLSVALDWLDDNNLPLTQPYLREDEYEDDDDADADDFYPPARSPHDLRELYISLQARKGSRREVLDRITEGDWRHGLTLYQLAMADLQYLHDHPTSQKWSAYRIQPLQPPQDPDNPSPPKPDPSSLTIPRFHPSTFLRTLQTQILPDIKAHYNFDAHRSLPLLILRIFVLDSPYNTAAAAGGGGGGNLTNFDSARTVYIAFPHASPHLFISKPTTTTTASSASSGGGEAKSLRNLLVEGIPKALSRPLRRERFALQGTGLVTRNLAEMVERRGAGRTNAAGGGWGWYADEKGVRARETPLDLVLPSPPLSVDEEGQLVECGIIDGERMPGWMTGEEGVTIGAVRNGRIRGHKGSGL
;
A
#
# COMPACT_ATOMS: atom_id res chain seq x y z
N MET A 1 -36.53 -15.75 -16.52
CA MET A 1 -35.59 -15.48 -17.63
C MET A 1 -34.23 -15.14 -17.04
N PRO A 2 -33.12 -15.76 -17.50
CA PRO A 2 -31.79 -15.44 -17.00
C PRO A 2 -31.44 -14.00 -17.39
N ARG A 3 -31.19 -13.15 -16.38
CA ARG A 3 -30.81 -11.76 -16.59
C ARG A 3 -29.42 -11.72 -17.22
N VAL A 4 -29.34 -11.32 -18.48
CA VAL A 4 -28.08 -11.05 -19.18
C VAL A 4 -27.32 -10.00 -18.39
N SER A 5 -26.11 -10.31 -17.95
CA SER A 5 -25.27 -9.42 -17.17
C SER A 5 -24.11 -8.96 -18.04
N VAL A 6 -24.01 -7.64 -18.21
CA VAL A 6 -23.01 -7.00 -19.07
C VAL A 6 -21.70 -6.84 -18.29
N PRO A 7 -20.53 -7.14 -18.88
CA PRO A 7 -19.24 -6.82 -18.27
C PRO A 7 -19.16 -5.31 -18.02
N THR A 8 -18.81 -4.92 -16.79
CA THR A 8 -18.65 -3.50 -16.43
C THR A 8 -17.25 -3.26 -15.90
N THR A 9 -16.65 -2.12 -16.22
CA THR A 9 -15.40 -1.64 -15.60
C THR A 9 -15.61 -1.11 -14.17
N ALA A 10 -16.83 -1.23 -13.62
CA ALA A 10 -17.17 -0.68 -12.32
C ALA A 10 -16.37 -1.37 -11.21
N ARG A 11 -15.84 -0.55 -10.30
CA ARG A 11 -15.19 -1.01 -9.06
C ARG A 11 -16.14 -1.82 -8.20
N LEU A 12 -15.59 -2.73 -7.42
CA LEU A 12 -16.33 -3.38 -6.35
C LEU A 12 -16.65 -2.34 -5.26
N PRO A 13 -17.91 -2.22 -4.83
CA PRO A 13 -18.27 -1.27 -3.79
C PRO A 13 -17.68 -1.70 -2.45
N SER A 14 -17.28 -0.74 -1.63
CA SER A 14 -16.69 -0.98 -0.32
C SER A 14 -17.67 -1.64 0.66
N SER A 15 -18.98 -1.49 0.43
CA SER A 15 -20.06 -2.16 1.17
C SER A 15 -20.31 -3.62 0.77
N LEU A 16 -19.63 -4.13 -0.26
CA LEU A 16 -19.81 -5.53 -0.66
C LEU A 16 -19.34 -6.47 0.47
N ARG A 17 -20.23 -7.34 0.93
CA ARG A 17 -19.95 -8.32 2.00
C ARG A 17 -19.40 -9.62 1.42
N VAL A 18 -18.40 -10.14 2.10
CA VAL A 18 -17.81 -11.45 1.89
C VAL A 18 -18.25 -12.33 3.07
N PRO A 19 -18.79 -13.54 2.81
CA PRO A 19 -19.18 -14.45 3.88
C PRO A 19 -18.03 -14.68 4.87
N ALA A 20 -18.33 -14.73 6.16
CA ALA A 20 -17.32 -14.93 7.20
C ALA A 20 -16.62 -16.30 7.08
N SER A 21 -17.29 -17.30 6.49
CA SER A 21 -16.74 -18.62 6.16
C SER A 21 -15.72 -18.63 5.02
N ASN A 22 -15.52 -17.50 4.35
CA ASN A 22 -14.61 -17.41 3.21
C ASN A 22 -13.15 -17.57 3.64
N SER A 23 -12.44 -18.50 2.98
CA SER A 23 -11.02 -18.80 3.24
C SER A 23 -10.12 -17.56 3.15
N ALA A 24 -10.39 -16.63 2.23
CA ALA A 24 -9.61 -15.41 2.05
C ALA A 24 -9.80 -14.42 3.21
N ALA A 25 -11.04 -14.23 3.68
CA ALA A 25 -11.35 -13.35 4.81
C ALA A 25 -10.72 -13.88 6.11
N LEU A 26 -10.86 -15.18 6.38
CA LEU A 26 -10.25 -15.83 7.54
C LEU A 26 -8.72 -15.76 7.51
N LYS A 27 -8.09 -15.89 6.34
CA LYS A 27 -6.63 -15.74 6.18
C LYS A 27 -6.17 -14.32 6.46
N ILE A 28 -6.89 -13.29 6.01
CA ILE A 28 -6.53 -11.89 6.27
C ILE A 28 -6.57 -11.63 7.78
N LEU A 29 -7.67 -12.02 8.45
CA LEU A 29 -7.82 -11.80 9.89
C LEU A 29 -6.87 -12.66 10.73
N SER A 30 -6.63 -13.92 10.35
CA SER A 30 -5.77 -14.82 11.13
C SER A 30 -4.30 -14.41 11.16
N ARG A 31 -3.86 -13.58 10.20
CA ARG A 31 -2.50 -13.01 10.15
C ARG A 31 -2.28 -11.89 11.17
N LEU A 32 -3.34 -11.29 11.68
CA LEU A 32 -3.26 -10.20 12.66
C LEU A 32 -2.98 -10.75 14.07
N SER A 33 -2.24 -9.96 14.85
CA SER A 33 -2.07 -10.24 16.28
C SER A 33 -3.39 -10.03 17.03
N ARG A 34 -3.49 -10.55 18.26
CA ARG A 34 -4.68 -10.31 19.11
C ARG A 34 -4.95 -8.82 19.32
N SER A 35 -3.90 -8.04 19.62
CA SER A 35 -4.03 -6.59 19.84
C SER A 35 -4.46 -5.88 18.56
N SER A 36 -3.94 -6.29 17.41
CA SER A 36 -4.30 -5.70 16.11
C SER A 36 -5.74 -6.03 15.71
N LEU A 37 -6.21 -7.25 15.98
CA LEU A 37 -7.61 -7.63 15.75
C LEU A 37 -8.57 -6.79 16.58
N LEU A 38 -8.27 -6.60 17.87
CA LEU A 38 -9.07 -5.77 18.76
C LEU A 38 -9.06 -4.30 18.33
N SER A 39 -7.89 -3.76 17.96
CA SER A 39 -7.77 -2.39 17.44
C SER A 39 -8.62 -2.21 16.17
N VAL A 40 -8.54 -3.15 15.23
CA VAL A 40 -9.30 -3.09 13.97
C VAL A 40 -10.79 -3.21 14.22
N ALA A 41 -11.22 -4.09 15.13
CA ALA A 41 -12.63 -4.21 15.53
C ALA A 41 -13.16 -2.92 16.18
N LEU A 42 -12.36 -2.28 17.04
CA LEU A 42 -12.71 -0.98 17.62
C LEU A 42 -12.77 0.14 16.55
N ASP A 43 -11.84 0.14 15.59
CA ASP A 43 -11.86 1.09 14.47
C ASP A 43 -13.09 0.87 13.57
N TRP A 44 -13.56 -0.37 13.42
CA TRP A 44 -14.82 -0.66 12.72
C TRP A 44 -16.05 -0.12 13.45
N LEU A 45 -16.00 -0.04 14.78
CA LEU A 45 -17.08 0.47 15.62
C LEU A 45 -17.01 2.00 15.81
N ASP A 46 -16.07 2.68 15.16
CA ASP A 46 -16.02 4.14 15.16
C ASP A 46 -17.15 4.74 14.30
N ASP A 47 -17.71 5.87 14.73
CA ASP A 47 -18.90 6.48 14.12
C ASP A 47 -18.69 6.80 12.63
N ASN A 48 -17.45 7.14 12.25
CA ASN A 48 -17.05 7.44 10.88
C ASN A 48 -17.15 6.22 9.95
N ASN A 49 -16.89 5.02 10.48
CA ASN A 49 -16.77 3.78 9.71
C ASN A 49 -18.04 2.94 9.78
N LEU A 50 -18.83 3.11 10.86
CA LEU A 50 -20.03 2.34 11.16
C LEU A 50 -20.98 2.14 9.96
N PRO A 51 -21.25 3.13 9.08
CA PRO A 51 -22.12 2.92 7.91
C PRO A 51 -21.66 1.82 6.95
N LEU A 52 -20.35 1.53 6.90
CA LEU A 52 -19.75 0.51 6.03
C LEU A 52 -19.34 -0.77 6.78
N THR A 53 -19.42 -0.78 8.11
CA THR A 53 -18.90 -1.86 8.97
C THR A 53 -19.94 -2.38 9.95
N GLN A 54 -21.22 -2.07 9.74
CA GLN A 54 -22.31 -2.40 10.67
C GLN A 54 -22.22 -3.85 11.19
N PRO A 55 -22.10 -4.02 12.53
CA PRO A 55 -22.14 -5.32 13.18
C PRO A 55 -23.57 -5.88 13.16
N TYR A 56 -23.69 -7.16 13.48
CA TYR A 56 -24.96 -7.82 13.74
C TYR A 56 -25.40 -7.45 15.16
N LEU A 57 -26.51 -6.72 15.26
CA LEU A 57 -27.10 -6.28 16.52
C LEU A 57 -28.40 -7.03 16.75
N ARG A 58 -28.76 -7.18 18.02
CA ARG A 58 -30.05 -7.74 18.43
C ARG A 58 -31.16 -6.79 17.98
N GLU A 59 -32.22 -7.34 17.36
CA GLU A 59 -33.42 -6.58 17.04
C GLU A 59 -34.28 -6.42 18.32
N ASP A 60 -34.84 -5.22 18.54
CA ASP A 60 -35.63 -4.89 19.74
C ASP A 60 -37.14 -5.24 19.58
N GLU A 61 -37.56 -5.82 18.46
CA GLU A 61 -38.99 -5.96 18.13
C GLU A 61 -39.60 -7.30 18.56
N TYR A 62 -40.36 -7.24 19.66
CA TYR A 62 -41.68 -7.86 19.86
C TYR A 62 -41.93 -9.29 19.33
N GLU A 63 -41.13 -10.29 19.68
CA GLU A 63 -41.60 -11.69 19.61
C GLU A 63 -41.15 -12.43 20.87
N ASP A 64 -42.12 -13.00 21.58
CA ASP A 64 -42.00 -13.94 22.71
C ASP A 64 -41.29 -15.26 22.29
N ASP A 65 -40.21 -15.17 21.51
CA ASP A 65 -39.30 -16.28 21.16
C ASP A 65 -38.00 -16.09 21.97
N ASP A 66 -38.12 -16.16 23.30
CA ASP A 66 -37.02 -16.04 24.28
C ASP A 66 -35.94 -17.15 24.17
N ASP A 67 -35.99 -18.04 23.19
CA ASP A 67 -35.14 -19.24 23.11
C ASP A 67 -34.17 -19.29 21.91
N ALA A 68 -34.28 -18.42 20.89
CA ALA A 68 -33.47 -18.58 19.66
C ALA A 68 -32.01 -18.09 19.81
N ASP A 69 -31.78 -17.02 20.57
CA ASP A 69 -30.46 -16.40 20.78
C ASP A 69 -29.86 -16.70 22.17
N ALA A 70 -30.63 -17.33 23.08
CA ALA A 70 -30.19 -17.64 24.45
C ALA A 70 -29.08 -18.70 24.49
N ASP A 71 -29.08 -19.61 23.51
CA ASP A 71 -28.07 -20.66 23.35
C ASP A 71 -26.90 -20.25 22.42
N ASP A 72 -26.86 -19.00 21.92
CA ASP A 72 -25.78 -18.53 21.06
C ASP A 72 -24.49 -18.33 21.87
N PHE A 73 -23.39 -18.94 21.41
CA PHE A 73 -22.09 -18.86 22.09
C PHE A 73 -21.54 -17.43 22.11
N TYR A 74 -21.90 -16.60 21.12
CA TYR A 74 -21.56 -15.18 21.06
C TYR A 74 -22.83 -14.33 20.91
N PRO A 75 -23.54 -14.03 22.01
CA PRO A 75 -24.81 -13.32 21.94
C PRO A 75 -24.61 -11.91 21.34
N PRO A 76 -25.52 -11.48 20.45
CA PRO A 76 -25.42 -10.19 19.79
C PRO A 76 -25.65 -9.05 20.79
N ALA A 77 -24.89 -7.96 20.62
CA ALA A 77 -25.05 -6.75 21.41
C ALA A 77 -26.33 -5.98 21.00
N ARG A 78 -26.89 -5.19 21.92
CA ARG A 78 -28.07 -4.35 21.67
C ARG A 78 -27.73 -3.09 20.88
N SER A 79 -26.57 -2.50 21.16
CA SER A 79 -26.09 -1.31 20.46
C SER A 79 -24.61 -1.42 20.04
N PRO A 80 -24.16 -0.63 19.04
CA PRO A 80 -22.74 -0.52 18.70
C PRO A 80 -21.88 -0.04 19.88
N HIS A 81 -22.47 0.77 20.77
CA HIS A 81 -21.80 1.28 21.95
C HIS A 81 -21.50 0.17 22.96
N ASP A 82 -22.50 -0.68 23.27
CA ASP A 82 -22.31 -1.83 24.15
C ASP A 82 -21.25 -2.79 23.60
N LEU A 83 -21.27 -2.98 22.27
CA LEU A 83 -20.27 -3.79 21.60
C LEU A 83 -18.87 -3.19 21.73
N ARG A 84 -18.74 -1.86 21.61
CA ARG A 84 -17.47 -1.16 21.80
C ARG A 84 -16.93 -1.34 23.22
N GLU A 85 -17.78 -1.18 24.24
CA GLU A 85 -17.39 -1.43 25.64
C GLU A 85 -16.92 -2.88 25.85
N LEU A 86 -17.60 -3.84 25.21
CA LEU A 86 -17.21 -5.24 25.26
C LEU A 86 -15.81 -5.46 24.66
N TYR A 87 -15.51 -4.89 23.48
CA TYR A 87 -14.18 -4.99 22.88
C TYR A 87 -13.09 -4.29 23.71
N ILE A 88 -13.41 -3.18 24.38
CA ILE A 88 -12.50 -2.51 25.33
C ILE A 88 -12.22 -3.44 26.52
N SER A 89 -13.24 -4.10 27.06
CA SER A 89 -13.08 -5.07 28.15
C SER A 89 -12.22 -6.27 27.73
N LEU A 90 -12.40 -6.75 26.49
CA LEU A 90 -11.56 -7.82 25.91
C LEU A 90 -10.12 -7.35 25.73
N GLN A 91 -9.87 -6.09 25.41
CA GLN A 91 -8.52 -5.53 25.32
C GLN A 91 -7.82 -5.50 26.68
N ALA A 92 -8.53 -5.15 27.75
CA ALA A 92 -8.01 -5.16 29.12
C ALA A 92 -7.75 -6.58 29.65
N ARG A 93 -8.56 -7.56 29.22
CA ARG A 93 -8.43 -8.96 29.64
C ARG A 93 -7.34 -9.69 28.84
N LYS A 94 -6.66 -10.65 29.49
CA LYS A 94 -5.84 -11.66 28.80
C LYS A 94 -6.75 -12.71 28.18
N GLY A 95 -6.52 -13.05 26.91
CA GLY A 95 -7.33 -14.04 26.18
C GLY A 95 -6.59 -14.55 24.95
N SER A 96 -7.18 -15.53 24.28
CA SER A 96 -6.55 -16.11 23.08
C SER A 96 -6.85 -15.25 21.84
N ARG A 97 -5.98 -15.33 20.83
CA ARG A 97 -6.27 -14.71 19.51
C ARG A 97 -7.49 -15.36 18.85
N ARG A 98 -7.65 -16.68 19.03
CA ARG A 98 -8.72 -17.48 18.44
C ARG A 98 -10.08 -17.06 18.97
N GLU A 99 -10.20 -16.84 20.28
CA GLU A 99 -11.42 -16.32 20.91
C GLU A 99 -11.91 -15.02 20.26
N VAL A 100 -11.00 -14.07 20.01
CA VAL A 100 -11.35 -12.79 19.35
C VAL A 100 -11.74 -13.01 17.88
N LEU A 101 -11.03 -13.89 17.18
CA LEU A 101 -11.32 -14.20 15.78
C LEU A 101 -12.70 -14.86 15.62
N ASP A 102 -12.94 -15.92 16.40
CA ASP A 102 -14.19 -16.69 16.38
C ASP A 102 -15.36 -15.76 16.76
N ARG A 103 -15.19 -14.89 17.77
CA ARG A 103 -16.18 -13.87 18.11
C ARG A 103 -16.51 -12.92 16.95
N ILE A 104 -15.49 -12.41 16.25
CA ILE A 104 -15.68 -11.51 15.10
C ILE A 104 -16.45 -12.23 13.99
N THR A 105 -16.07 -13.47 13.66
CA THR A 105 -16.58 -14.17 12.47
C THR A 105 -17.88 -14.91 12.69
N GLU A 106 -18.10 -15.45 13.89
CA GLU A 106 -19.27 -16.27 14.23
C GLU A 106 -20.32 -15.47 15.01
N GLY A 107 -19.92 -14.41 15.73
CA GLY A 107 -20.82 -13.57 16.51
C GLY A 107 -21.11 -12.23 15.82
N ASP A 108 -20.24 -11.26 16.04
CA ASP A 108 -20.53 -9.84 15.81
C ASP A 108 -20.61 -9.46 14.32
N TRP A 109 -19.98 -10.24 13.41
CA TRP A 109 -20.10 -10.09 11.95
C TRP A 109 -20.43 -11.41 11.25
N ARG A 110 -21.33 -12.20 11.86
CA ARG A 110 -21.80 -13.51 11.35
C ARG A 110 -22.36 -13.47 9.91
N HIS A 111 -22.96 -12.34 9.52
CA HIS A 111 -23.49 -12.07 8.17
C HIS A 111 -22.41 -11.72 7.14
N GLY A 112 -21.14 -11.68 7.55
CA GLY A 112 -20.00 -11.44 6.67
C GLY A 112 -19.43 -10.03 6.77
N LEU A 113 -18.16 -9.92 6.33
CA LEU A 113 -17.33 -8.73 6.44
C LEU A 113 -17.31 -7.96 5.12
N THR A 114 -17.35 -6.64 5.19
CA THR A 114 -17.27 -5.80 3.98
C THR A 114 -15.86 -5.77 3.40
N LEU A 115 -15.75 -5.49 2.10
CA LEU A 115 -14.45 -5.27 1.46
C LEU A 115 -13.68 -4.08 2.08
N TYR A 116 -14.40 -3.13 2.66
CA TYR A 116 -13.81 -2.06 3.47
C TYR A 116 -13.15 -2.61 4.74
N GLN A 117 -13.85 -3.45 5.50
CA GLN A 117 -13.31 -4.10 6.70
C GLN A 117 -12.06 -4.93 6.39
N LEU A 118 -12.10 -5.71 5.31
CA LEU A 118 -10.94 -6.47 4.83
C LEU A 118 -9.79 -5.55 4.40
N ALA A 119 -10.09 -4.38 3.83
CA ALA A 119 -9.06 -3.40 3.49
C ALA A 119 -8.37 -2.83 4.74
N MET A 120 -9.13 -2.51 5.79
CA MET A 120 -8.59 -2.03 7.06
C MET A 120 -7.71 -3.10 7.73
N ALA A 121 -8.16 -4.35 7.74
CA ALA A 121 -7.37 -5.46 8.29
C ALA A 121 -6.05 -5.69 7.53
N ASP A 122 -6.09 -5.69 6.20
CA ASP A 122 -4.88 -5.82 5.36
C ASP A 122 -3.88 -4.68 5.60
N LEU A 123 -4.37 -3.44 5.70
CA LEU A 123 -3.55 -2.26 5.95
C LEU A 123 -2.99 -2.27 7.37
N GLN A 124 -3.76 -2.70 8.38
CA GLN A 124 -3.24 -2.90 9.72
C GLN A 124 -2.08 -3.90 9.73
N TYR A 125 -2.21 -5.02 9.01
CA TYR A 125 -1.12 -5.99 8.90
C TYR A 125 0.13 -5.36 8.27
N LEU A 126 -0.04 -4.50 7.26
CA LEU A 126 1.07 -3.79 6.61
C LEU A 126 1.78 -2.84 7.60
N HIS A 127 1.03 -2.15 8.45
CA HIS A 127 1.56 -1.27 9.49
C HIS A 127 2.32 -2.05 10.58
N ASP A 128 1.78 -3.20 11.00
CA ASP A 128 2.41 -4.06 12.00
C ASP A 128 3.69 -4.72 11.47
N HIS A 129 3.71 -5.04 10.16
CA HIS A 129 4.83 -5.73 9.49
C HIS A 129 5.35 -4.92 8.30
N PRO A 130 6.11 -3.83 8.53
CA PRO A 130 6.56 -2.93 7.47
C PRO A 130 7.48 -3.61 6.44
N THR A 131 8.13 -4.72 6.80
CA THR A 131 9.01 -5.51 5.92
C THR A 131 8.29 -6.66 5.19
N SER A 132 6.98 -6.80 5.37
CA SER A 132 6.19 -7.88 4.76
C SER A 132 6.09 -7.74 3.24
N GLN A 133 6.18 -6.53 2.71
CA GLN A 133 6.06 -6.24 1.29
C GLN A 133 7.42 -5.97 0.66
N LYS A 134 7.61 -6.44 -0.57
CA LYS A 134 8.76 -6.07 -1.41
C LYS A 134 8.32 -4.99 -2.39
N TRP A 135 8.93 -3.82 -2.27
CA TRP A 135 8.58 -2.64 -3.03
C TRP A 135 9.57 -2.38 -4.15
N SER A 136 9.10 -1.77 -5.24
CA SER A 136 9.93 -1.29 -6.35
C SER A 136 9.66 0.19 -6.58
N ALA A 137 10.71 1.00 -6.66
CA ALA A 137 10.58 2.43 -6.90
C ALA A 137 10.60 2.77 -8.40
N TYR A 138 9.67 3.63 -8.78
CA TYR A 138 9.50 4.16 -10.12
C TYR A 138 9.56 5.67 -10.07
N ARG A 139 10.14 6.28 -11.11
CA ARG A 139 10.14 7.72 -11.32
C ARG A 139 9.10 8.06 -12.36
N ILE A 140 8.27 9.05 -12.07
CA ILE A 140 7.33 9.66 -13.00
C ILE A 140 8.12 10.66 -13.83
N GLN A 141 8.13 10.46 -15.15
CA GLN A 141 8.79 11.37 -16.09
C GLN A 141 7.77 11.95 -17.06
N PRO A 142 7.78 13.27 -17.30
CA PRO A 142 6.98 13.86 -18.36
C PRO A 142 7.47 13.38 -19.72
N LEU A 143 6.54 13.17 -20.64
CA LEU A 143 6.81 12.83 -22.03
C LEU A 143 6.84 14.10 -22.86
N GLN A 144 7.82 14.21 -23.76
CA GLN A 144 7.87 15.32 -24.71
C GLN A 144 6.66 15.25 -25.66
N PRO A 145 6.08 16.41 -26.04
CA PRO A 145 5.06 16.44 -27.07
C PRO A 145 5.64 15.91 -28.39
N PRO A 146 4.83 15.29 -29.26
CA PRO A 146 5.28 14.88 -30.59
C PRO A 146 5.84 16.10 -31.34
N GLN A 147 7.07 16.01 -31.83
CA GLN A 147 7.70 17.08 -32.62
C GLN A 147 7.05 17.24 -33.99
N ASP A 148 6.50 16.15 -34.54
CA ASP A 148 5.83 16.10 -35.84
C ASP A 148 4.46 15.42 -35.69
N PRO A 149 3.34 16.11 -36.02
CA PRO A 149 2.00 15.54 -35.95
C PRO A 149 1.73 14.50 -37.06
N ASP A 150 2.43 14.57 -38.19
CA ASP A 150 2.20 13.71 -39.36
C ASP A 150 3.05 12.43 -39.32
N ASN A 151 4.14 12.44 -38.54
CA ASN A 151 4.97 11.26 -38.30
C ASN A 151 5.27 11.09 -36.79
N PRO A 152 4.37 10.45 -36.02
CA PRO A 152 4.52 10.34 -34.57
C PRO A 152 5.69 9.42 -34.23
N SER A 153 6.86 10.03 -33.96
CA SER A 153 7.97 9.34 -33.31
C SER A 153 7.55 8.85 -31.90
N PRO A 154 8.09 7.73 -31.41
CA PRO A 154 7.74 7.22 -30.09
C PRO A 154 8.05 8.29 -29.03
N PRO A 155 7.11 8.54 -28.08
CA PRO A 155 7.25 9.62 -27.12
C PRO A 155 8.49 9.41 -26.26
N LYS A 156 9.39 10.40 -26.29
CA LYS A 156 10.64 10.36 -25.52
C LYS A 156 10.41 10.95 -24.13
N PRO A 157 10.94 10.32 -23.06
CA PRO A 157 10.92 10.91 -21.74
C PRO A 157 11.77 12.18 -21.74
N ASP A 158 11.28 13.23 -21.08
CA ASP A 158 12.04 14.45 -20.84
C ASP A 158 12.72 14.37 -19.46
N PRO A 159 14.01 14.03 -19.38
CA PRO A 159 14.72 13.93 -18.11
C PRO A 159 15.01 15.31 -17.49
N SER A 160 14.91 16.39 -18.26
CA SER A 160 15.25 17.74 -17.82
C SER A 160 14.10 18.45 -17.10
N SER A 161 12.87 18.03 -17.39
CA SER A 161 11.69 18.63 -16.78
C SER A 161 11.47 18.12 -15.35
N LEU A 162 11.30 19.08 -14.43
CA LEU A 162 11.02 18.84 -13.02
C LEU A 162 9.51 18.89 -12.70
N THR A 163 8.65 18.81 -13.71
CA THR A 163 7.20 18.86 -13.49
C THR A 163 6.69 17.59 -12.80
N ILE A 164 6.14 17.76 -11.59
CA ILE A 164 5.50 16.69 -10.82
C ILE A 164 3.98 16.73 -11.07
N PRO A 165 3.31 15.59 -11.33
CA PRO A 165 1.87 15.57 -11.54
C PRO A 165 1.11 15.98 -10.28
N ARG A 166 0.07 16.80 -10.44
CA ARG A 166 -0.88 17.08 -9.35
C ARG A 166 -1.75 15.87 -9.10
N PHE A 167 -1.55 15.23 -7.96
CA PHE A 167 -2.28 14.04 -7.54
C PHE A 167 -3.59 14.42 -6.82
N HIS A 168 -4.72 13.92 -7.33
CA HIS A 168 -6.00 14.00 -6.66
C HIS A 168 -6.62 12.59 -6.59
N PRO A 169 -6.82 12.00 -5.40
CA PRO A 169 -7.17 10.58 -5.25
C PRO A 169 -8.39 10.13 -6.04
N SER A 170 -9.49 10.91 -6.00
CA SER A 170 -10.75 10.52 -6.64
C SER A 170 -10.71 10.58 -8.16
N THR A 171 -10.03 11.60 -8.70
CA THR A 171 -9.84 11.75 -10.14
C THR A 171 -8.89 10.68 -10.67
N PHE A 172 -7.80 10.43 -9.94
CA PHE A 172 -6.85 9.37 -10.27
C PHE A 172 -7.53 8.00 -10.32
N LEU A 173 -8.34 7.64 -9.31
CA LEU A 173 -9.04 6.36 -9.31
C LEU A 173 -10.03 6.22 -10.47
N ARG A 174 -10.79 7.28 -10.76
CA ARG A 174 -11.74 7.28 -11.89
C ARG A 174 -11.01 7.04 -13.20
N THR A 175 -9.91 7.75 -13.43
CA THR A 175 -9.13 7.59 -14.68
C THR A 175 -8.45 6.22 -14.71
N LEU A 176 -7.86 5.77 -13.61
CA LEU A 176 -7.22 4.46 -13.52
C LEU A 176 -8.20 3.33 -13.87
N GLN A 177 -9.45 3.41 -13.40
CA GLN A 177 -10.50 2.44 -13.72
C GLN A 177 -10.81 2.38 -15.23
N THR A 178 -10.77 3.52 -15.93
CA THR A 178 -10.98 3.51 -17.39
C THR A 178 -9.84 2.88 -18.18
N GLN A 179 -8.65 2.77 -17.57
CA GLN A 179 -7.45 2.19 -18.20
C GLN A 179 -7.29 0.70 -17.91
N ILE A 180 -7.97 0.17 -16.88
CA ILE A 180 -7.91 -1.23 -16.51
C ILE A 180 -8.92 -2.02 -17.36
N LEU A 181 -8.54 -3.25 -17.73
CA LEU A 181 -9.39 -4.12 -18.53
C LEU A 181 -10.74 -4.39 -17.84
N PRO A 182 -11.85 -4.43 -18.60
CA PRO A 182 -13.19 -4.66 -18.03
C PRO A 182 -13.33 -5.99 -17.31
N ASP A 183 -12.49 -6.97 -17.62
CA ASP A 183 -12.53 -8.31 -17.03
C ASP A 183 -11.95 -8.35 -15.61
N ILE A 184 -11.22 -7.31 -15.20
CA ILE A 184 -10.58 -7.21 -13.89
C ILE A 184 -11.50 -6.47 -12.93
N LYS A 185 -12.08 -7.19 -11.95
CA LYS A 185 -12.80 -6.55 -10.84
C LYS A 185 -11.85 -6.26 -9.70
N ALA A 186 -11.85 -5.01 -9.27
CA ALA A 186 -10.99 -4.58 -8.17
C ALA A 186 -11.74 -3.70 -7.18
N HIS A 187 -11.35 -3.86 -5.92
CA HIS A 187 -11.67 -2.95 -4.83
C HIS A 187 -10.45 -2.07 -4.55
N TYR A 188 -10.70 -0.77 -4.36
CA TYR A 188 -9.66 0.23 -4.15
C TYR A 188 -9.89 0.91 -2.80
N ASN A 189 -8.85 1.01 -1.98
CA ASN A 189 -8.90 1.76 -0.73
C ASN A 189 -7.66 2.64 -0.58
N PHE A 190 -7.85 3.91 -0.21
CA PHE A 190 -6.76 4.80 0.15
C PHE A 190 -6.57 4.85 1.66
N ASP A 191 -5.33 4.95 2.09
CA ASP A 191 -4.93 5.07 3.49
C ASP A 191 -3.72 5.99 3.60
N ALA A 192 -3.74 6.90 4.57
CA ALA A 192 -2.58 7.74 4.88
C ALA A 192 -1.68 6.97 5.84
N HIS A 193 -0.39 6.90 5.54
CA HIS A 193 0.53 6.17 6.41
C HIS A 193 0.69 6.92 7.75
N ARG A 194 0.68 6.18 8.87
CA ARG A 194 0.67 6.77 10.22
C ARG A 194 1.94 7.58 10.56
N SER A 195 3.12 7.08 10.18
CA SER A 195 4.41 7.74 10.47
C SER A 195 5.13 8.35 9.26
N LEU A 196 5.01 7.76 8.07
CA LEU A 196 5.69 8.22 6.87
C LEU A 196 4.82 9.22 6.07
N PRO A 197 5.41 10.23 5.42
CA PRO A 197 4.68 11.20 4.61
C PRO A 197 4.31 10.61 3.24
N LEU A 198 3.41 9.63 3.22
CA LEU A 198 2.94 8.98 2.00
C LEU A 198 1.48 8.52 2.10
N LEU A 199 0.85 8.42 0.94
CA LEU A 199 -0.48 7.84 0.77
C LEU A 199 -0.38 6.45 0.14
N ILE A 200 -1.06 5.46 0.71
CA ILE A 200 -1.12 4.09 0.21
C ILE A 200 -2.45 3.87 -0.50
N LEU A 201 -2.40 3.31 -1.70
CA LEU A 201 -3.53 2.73 -2.41
C LEU A 201 -3.44 1.21 -2.35
N ARG A 202 -4.39 0.58 -1.67
CA ARG A 202 -4.62 -0.86 -1.74
C ARG A 202 -5.53 -1.17 -2.92
N ILE A 203 -5.08 -2.06 -3.79
CA ILE A 203 -5.84 -2.62 -4.90
C ILE A 203 -6.02 -4.11 -4.63
N PHE A 204 -7.26 -4.51 -4.38
CA PHE A 204 -7.65 -5.90 -4.18
C PHE A 204 -8.37 -6.40 -5.42
N VAL A 205 -7.74 -7.31 -6.16
CA VAL A 205 -8.20 -7.79 -7.46
C VAL A 205 -8.79 -9.18 -7.33
N LEU A 206 -9.98 -9.35 -7.90
CA LEU A 206 -10.65 -10.63 -8.09
C LEU A 206 -10.46 -11.09 -9.53
N ASP A 207 -9.84 -12.26 -9.68
CA ASP A 207 -9.69 -12.93 -10.95
C ASP A 207 -10.83 -13.96 -11.08
N SER A 208 -11.86 -13.64 -11.87
CA SER A 208 -13.01 -14.53 -12.09
C SER A 208 -13.19 -14.76 -13.59
N PRO A 209 -13.27 -16.03 -14.05
CA PRO A 209 -13.37 -16.36 -15.48
C PRO A 209 -14.71 -15.95 -16.11
N TYR A 210 -15.72 -15.60 -15.33
CA TYR A 210 -17.01 -15.09 -15.82
C TYR A 210 -17.50 -13.93 -14.93
N ASN A 211 -17.05 -12.73 -15.26
CA ASN A 211 -17.15 -11.58 -14.37
C ASN A 211 -18.44 -10.76 -14.58
N THR A 212 -19.56 -11.32 -14.15
CA THR A 212 -20.86 -10.67 -14.25
C THR A 212 -21.21 -9.92 -12.97
N ALA A 213 -22.02 -8.85 -13.05
CA ALA A 213 -22.51 -8.15 -11.86
C ALA A 213 -23.26 -9.09 -10.88
N ALA A 214 -23.85 -10.18 -11.39
CA ALA A 214 -24.47 -11.25 -10.60
C ALA A 214 -23.44 -12.12 -9.86
N ALA A 215 -22.22 -12.28 -10.40
CA ALA A 215 -21.14 -12.96 -9.70
C ALA A 215 -20.55 -12.13 -8.55
N ALA A 216 -20.70 -10.79 -8.58
CA ALA A 216 -20.17 -9.89 -7.54
C ALA A 216 -21.25 -9.38 -6.55
N GLY A 217 -22.53 -9.42 -6.92
CA GLY A 217 -23.65 -9.04 -6.05
C GLY A 217 -24.36 -10.27 -5.53
N GLY A 218 -24.25 -10.53 -4.23
CA GLY A 218 -24.96 -11.61 -3.54
C GLY A 218 -26.47 -11.52 -3.76
N GLY A 219 -26.98 -12.37 -4.65
CA GLY A 219 -28.39 -12.45 -4.98
C GLY A 219 -28.71 -13.82 -5.55
N GLY A 220 -28.78 -14.82 -4.66
CA GLY A 220 -29.31 -16.15 -4.96
C GLY A 220 -28.28 -17.27 -5.02
N GLY A 221 -28.14 -18.02 -3.92
CA GLY A 221 -28.00 -19.49 -3.85
C GLY A 221 -26.97 -20.27 -4.68
N GLY A 222 -26.11 -19.65 -5.49
CA GLY A 222 -25.13 -20.35 -6.33
C GLY A 222 -23.72 -19.89 -6.04
N ASN A 223 -22.86 -20.79 -5.55
CA ASN A 223 -21.39 -20.67 -5.38
C ASN A 223 -20.83 -19.26 -5.69
N LEU A 224 -21.05 -18.35 -4.74
CA LEU A 224 -20.73 -16.93 -4.89
C LEU A 224 -19.22 -16.74 -4.77
N THR A 225 -18.61 -16.11 -5.78
CA THR A 225 -17.27 -15.50 -5.72
C THR A 225 -16.13 -16.39 -5.20
N ASN A 226 -15.41 -17.10 -6.09
CA ASN A 226 -14.21 -17.80 -5.68
C ASN A 226 -13.05 -16.79 -5.42
N PHE A 227 -13.00 -16.23 -4.21
CA PHE A 227 -11.94 -15.34 -3.74
C PHE A 227 -10.57 -16.04 -3.62
N ASP A 228 -10.49 -17.34 -3.92
CA ASP A 228 -9.24 -18.10 -3.84
C ASP A 228 -8.17 -17.58 -4.82
N SER A 229 -8.54 -16.97 -5.95
CA SER A 229 -7.59 -16.34 -6.87
C SER A 229 -7.28 -14.87 -6.57
N ALA A 230 -7.80 -14.32 -5.46
CA ALA A 230 -7.70 -12.90 -5.16
C ALA A 230 -6.28 -12.44 -4.81
N ARG A 231 -5.90 -11.25 -5.31
CA ARG A 231 -4.55 -10.69 -5.16
C ARG A 231 -4.61 -9.26 -4.66
N THR A 232 -3.68 -8.92 -3.77
CA THR A 232 -3.53 -7.55 -3.27
C THR A 232 -2.25 -6.93 -3.81
N VAL A 233 -2.35 -5.69 -4.30
CA VAL A 233 -1.22 -4.84 -4.69
C VAL A 233 -1.33 -3.51 -3.95
N TYR A 234 -0.20 -3.00 -3.48
CA TYR A 234 -0.12 -1.69 -2.85
C TYR A 234 0.66 -0.73 -3.75
N ILE A 235 0.18 0.49 -3.84
CA ILE A 235 0.90 1.60 -4.46
C ILE A 235 1.06 2.69 -3.41
N ALA A 236 2.30 3.06 -3.10
CA ALA A 236 2.61 4.15 -2.19
C ALA A 236 3.04 5.40 -2.98
N PHE A 237 2.41 6.53 -2.63
CA PHE A 237 2.62 7.85 -3.18
C PHE A 237 3.23 8.76 -2.11
N PRO A 238 4.57 8.95 -2.11
CA PRO A 238 5.21 9.91 -1.23
C PRO A 238 4.73 11.33 -1.53
N HIS A 239 4.55 12.14 -0.48
CA HIS A 239 4.20 13.54 -0.66
C HIS A 239 5.34 14.28 -1.37
N ALA A 240 4.97 15.14 -2.33
CA ALA A 240 5.88 16.04 -3.06
C ALA A 240 7.10 15.36 -3.71
N SER A 241 7.01 14.08 -4.09
CA SER A 241 8.08 13.36 -4.81
C SER A 241 7.66 13.01 -6.24
N PRO A 242 8.57 13.05 -7.23
CA PRO A 242 8.34 12.48 -8.56
C PRO A 242 8.42 10.95 -8.56
N HIS A 243 8.60 10.29 -7.40
CA HIS A 243 8.68 8.83 -7.30
C HIS A 243 7.38 8.22 -6.80
N LEU A 244 7.10 7.00 -7.23
CA LEU A 244 6.03 6.16 -6.69
C LEU A 244 6.55 4.75 -6.45
N PHE A 245 5.91 4.06 -5.53
CA PHE A 245 6.37 2.78 -5.02
C PHE A 245 5.28 1.72 -5.26
N ILE A 246 5.62 0.63 -5.94
CA ILE A 246 4.67 -0.46 -6.21
C ILE A 246 5.13 -1.74 -5.51
N SER A 247 4.26 -2.36 -4.74
CA SER A 247 4.52 -3.66 -4.11
C SER A 247 4.45 -4.80 -5.13
N LYS A 248 5.09 -5.92 -4.83
CA LYS A 248 4.80 -7.17 -5.54
C LYS A 248 3.36 -7.62 -5.23
N PRO A 249 2.59 -8.11 -6.22
CA PRO A 249 1.29 -8.71 -5.95
C PRO A 249 1.41 -9.92 -5.02
N THR A 250 0.61 -9.94 -3.96
CA THR A 250 0.53 -11.06 -3.01
C THR A 250 -0.80 -11.77 -3.19
N THR A 251 -0.76 -13.11 -3.35
CA THR A 251 -1.98 -13.92 -3.34
C THR A 251 -2.52 -14.02 -1.92
N THR A 252 -3.83 -13.91 -1.78
CA THR A 252 -4.51 -14.01 -0.48
C THR A 252 -4.63 -15.47 -0.01
N THR A 253 -4.40 -16.42 -0.91
CA THR A 253 -4.42 -17.86 -0.63
C THR A 253 -3.09 -18.52 -0.99
N THR A 254 -2.71 -19.52 -0.20
CA THR A 254 -1.63 -20.47 -0.47
C THR A 254 -2.20 -21.72 -1.14
N ALA A 255 -2.94 -21.56 -2.23
CA ALA A 255 -3.19 -22.72 -3.09
C ALA A 255 -1.84 -23.10 -3.71
N SER A 256 -1.34 -24.27 -3.35
CA SER A 256 -0.11 -24.92 -3.81
C SER A 256 -0.21 -25.33 -5.28
N SER A 257 -0.48 -24.37 -6.16
CA SER A 257 -0.50 -24.53 -7.61
C SER A 257 0.56 -23.59 -8.19
N ALA A 258 1.82 -23.98 -8.00
CA ALA A 258 3.01 -23.22 -8.37
C ALA A 258 3.27 -23.11 -9.89
N SER A 259 2.30 -23.42 -10.76
CA SER A 259 2.54 -23.54 -12.20
C SER A 259 1.82 -22.51 -13.09
N SER A 260 0.83 -21.74 -12.62
CA SER A 260 0.07 -20.79 -13.48
C SER A 260 -0.01 -19.34 -12.97
N GLY A 261 -0.01 -19.08 -11.65
CA GLY A 261 -0.29 -17.73 -11.12
C GLY A 261 0.83 -16.69 -11.30
N GLY A 262 2.07 -17.12 -11.59
CA GLY A 262 3.22 -16.20 -11.72
C GLY A 262 3.15 -15.28 -12.96
N GLY A 263 2.55 -15.77 -14.05
CA GLY A 263 2.38 -15.00 -15.30
C GLY A 263 1.37 -13.86 -15.14
N GLU A 264 0.23 -14.16 -14.51
CA GLU A 264 -0.84 -13.18 -14.25
C GLU A 264 -0.41 -12.09 -13.27
N ALA A 265 0.40 -12.40 -12.26
CA ALA A 265 0.91 -11.39 -11.32
C ALA A 265 1.83 -10.39 -12.04
N LYS A 266 2.65 -10.88 -12.97
CA LYS A 266 3.46 -10.02 -13.84
C LYS A 266 2.58 -9.23 -14.80
N SER A 267 1.55 -9.85 -15.37
CA SER A 267 0.58 -9.19 -16.26
C SER A 267 -0.14 -8.04 -15.55
N LEU A 268 -0.68 -8.27 -14.35
CA LEU A 268 -1.36 -7.25 -13.53
C LEU A 268 -0.42 -6.10 -13.16
N ARG A 269 0.82 -6.41 -12.73
CA ARG A 269 1.81 -5.37 -12.45
C ARG A 269 2.15 -4.57 -13.70
N ASN A 270 2.32 -5.21 -14.86
CA ASN A 270 2.61 -4.52 -16.12
C ASN A 270 1.44 -3.62 -16.54
N LEU A 271 0.21 -4.10 -16.40
CA LEU A 271 -1.00 -3.32 -16.66
C LEU A 271 -1.06 -2.09 -15.75
N LEU A 272 -0.76 -2.23 -14.45
CA LEU A 272 -0.68 -1.08 -13.54
C LEU A 272 0.44 -0.11 -13.94
N VAL A 273 1.63 -0.61 -14.29
CA VAL A 273 2.77 0.23 -14.72
C VAL A 273 2.44 1.00 -16.00
N GLU A 274 1.63 0.45 -16.89
CA GLU A 274 1.16 1.14 -18.10
C GLU A 274 -0.03 2.08 -17.82
N GLY A 275 -0.94 1.69 -16.93
CA GLY A 275 -2.17 2.40 -16.63
C GLY A 275 -1.99 3.61 -15.70
N ILE A 276 -1.09 3.52 -14.71
CA ILE A 276 -0.79 4.62 -13.77
C ILE A 276 -0.35 5.90 -14.49
N PRO A 277 0.64 5.91 -15.40
CA PRO A 277 1.04 7.13 -16.09
C PRO A 277 -0.09 7.71 -16.92
N LYS A 278 -0.93 6.88 -17.56
CA LYS A 278 -2.13 7.34 -18.27
C LYS A 278 -3.15 7.97 -17.32
N ALA A 279 -3.32 7.40 -16.11
CA ALA A 279 -4.20 7.92 -15.08
C ALA A 279 -3.72 9.26 -14.46
N LEU A 280 -2.41 9.49 -14.43
CA LEU A 280 -1.80 10.75 -14.00
C LEU A 280 -1.78 11.81 -15.12
N SER A 281 -1.86 11.38 -16.38
CA SER A 281 -1.80 12.25 -17.55
C SER A 281 -3.08 13.05 -17.73
N ARG A 282 -2.94 14.29 -18.21
CA ARG A 282 -4.05 15.19 -18.52
C ARG A 282 -4.04 15.49 -20.02
N PRO A 283 -4.77 14.72 -20.86
CA PRO A 283 -4.68 14.85 -22.31
C PRO A 283 -5.06 16.25 -22.81
N LEU A 284 -6.02 16.91 -22.17
CA LEU A 284 -6.44 18.28 -22.50
C LEU A 284 -5.35 19.34 -22.26
N ARG A 285 -4.38 19.07 -21.37
CA ARG A 285 -3.25 19.97 -21.08
C ARG A 285 -1.95 19.52 -21.75
N ARG A 286 -1.99 18.48 -22.58
CA ARG A 286 -0.81 17.84 -23.20
C ARG A 286 0.25 17.38 -22.18
N GLU A 287 -0.15 17.19 -20.91
CA GLU A 287 0.70 16.64 -19.86
C GLU A 287 0.59 15.11 -19.90
N ARG A 288 1.59 14.46 -20.49
CA ARG A 288 1.68 13.00 -20.52
C ARG A 288 2.88 12.56 -19.70
N PHE A 289 2.74 11.44 -19.01
CA PHE A 289 3.80 10.90 -18.17
C PHE A 289 4.14 9.46 -18.58
N ALA A 290 5.32 9.01 -18.19
CA ALA A 290 5.77 7.64 -18.24
C ALA A 290 6.35 7.24 -16.87
N LEU A 291 6.35 5.94 -16.59
CA LEU A 291 7.02 5.39 -15.42
C LEU A 291 8.35 4.76 -15.82
N GLN A 292 9.43 5.29 -15.26
CA GLN A 292 10.76 4.72 -15.40
C GLN A 292 11.13 3.94 -14.13
N GLY A 293 11.53 2.68 -14.28
CA GLY A 293 12.01 1.89 -13.15
C GLY A 293 13.36 2.40 -12.67
N THR A 294 13.50 2.63 -11.35
CA THR A 294 14.75 3.13 -10.75
C THR A 294 15.76 2.04 -10.37
N GLY A 295 15.37 0.77 -10.46
CA GLY A 295 16.18 -0.36 -9.98
C GLY A 295 16.26 -0.48 -8.45
N LEU A 296 15.80 0.53 -7.70
CA LEU A 296 15.71 0.47 -6.24
C LEU A 296 14.55 -0.44 -5.83
N VAL A 297 14.89 -1.47 -5.07
CA VAL A 297 13.97 -2.49 -4.59
C VAL A 297 14.32 -2.84 -3.16
N THR A 298 13.43 -2.56 -2.22
CA THR A 298 13.65 -2.82 -0.79
C THR A 298 12.40 -3.44 -0.18
N ARG A 299 12.54 -4.01 1.04
CA ARG A 299 11.38 -4.40 1.85
C ARG A 299 10.96 -3.28 2.80
N ASN A 300 11.86 -2.36 3.13
CA ASN A 300 11.58 -1.26 4.04
C ASN A 300 11.07 -0.04 3.26
N LEU A 301 9.81 0.32 3.50
CA LEU A 301 9.19 1.50 2.88
C LEU A 301 9.81 2.80 3.37
N ALA A 302 10.25 2.87 4.64
CA ALA A 302 10.89 4.05 5.20
C ALA A 302 12.19 4.38 4.47
N GLU A 303 13.02 3.37 4.18
CA GLU A 303 14.26 3.52 3.40
C GLU A 303 13.98 4.04 1.99
N MET A 304 12.89 3.61 1.35
CA MET A 304 12.52 4.14 0.04
C MET A 304 12.12 5.62 0.11
N VAL A 305 11.41 6.03 1.16
CA VAL A 305 11.06 7.44 1.38
C VAL A 305 12.30 8.26 1.69
N GLU A 306 13.24 7.74 2.48
CA GLU A 306 14.49 8.42 2.78
C GLU A 306 15.34 8.64 1.52
N ARG A 307 15.43 7.63 0.65
CA ARG A 307 16.24 7.70 -0.58
C ARG A 307 15.55 8.39 -1.76
N ARG A 308 14.22 8.35 -1.84
CA ARG A 308 13.46 8.80 -3.03
C ARG A 308 12.22 9.64 -2.71
N GLY A 309 12.00 9.99 -1.45
CA GLY A 309 10.95 10.92 -1.01
C GLY A 309 11.40 12.39 -1.08
N ALA A 310 10.58 13.27 -0.49
CA ALA A 310 10.79 14.72 -0.47
C ALA A 310 11.71 15.21 0.67
N GLY A 311 12.50 14.33 1.28
CA GLY A 311 13.41 14.67 2.38
C GLY A 311 14.77 15.19 1.92
N ARG A 312 15.55 15.74 2.86
CA ARG A 312 16.93 16.22 2.63
C ARG A 312 17.93 15.11 2.35
N THR A 313 17.61 13.89 2.78
CA THR A 313 18.43 12.68 2.67
C THR A 313 18.45 12.08 1.25
N ASN A 314 17.60 12.56 0.33
CA ASN A 314 17.45 11.96 -0.99
C ASN A 314 18.65 12.20 -1.93
N ALA A 315 19.44 13.24 -1.68
CA ALA A 315 20.59 13.65 -2.50
C ALA A 315 21.87 13.85 -1.67
N ALA A 316 21.84 13.56 -0.37
CA ALA A 316 22.95 13.72 0.55
C ALA A 316 23.08 12.46 1.42
N GLY A 317 23.34 11.32 0.76
CA GLY A 317 23.58 10.04 1.43
C GLY A 317 25.06 9.86 1.83
N GLY A 318 25.34 8.78 2.56
CA GLY A 318 26.72 8.41 2.91
C GLY A 318 27.45 9.51 3.68
N GLY A 319 28.68 9.82 3.26
CA GLY A 319 29.51 10.88 3.86
C GLY A 319 28.91 12.29 3.79
N TRP A 320 27.92 12.54 2.92
CA TRP A 320 27.20 13.82 2.87
C TRP A 320 25.98 13.88 3.78
N GLY A 321 25.65 12.77 4.46
CA GLY A 321 24.56 12.69 5.44
C GLY A 321 24.64 13.77 6.52
N TRP A 322 25.87 14.21 6.84
CA TRP A 322 26.12 15.34 7.73
C TRP A 322 25.38 16.63 7.34
N TYR A 323 25.17 16.89 6.04
CA TYR A 323 24.44 18.07 5.56
C TYR A 323 22.92 17.86 5.50
N ALA A 324 22.49 16.61 5.52
CA ALA A 324 21.07 16.25 5.56
C ALA A 324 20.52 16.27 6.99
N ASP A 325 21.36 15.97 7.99
CA ASP A 325 20.95 15.84 9.38
C ASP A 325 20.73 17.19 10.08
N GLU A 326 19.54 17.36 10.65
CA GLU A 326 19.17 18.49 11.51
C GLU A 326 19.52 18.25 12.99
N LYS A 327 20.12 17.10 13.33
CA LYS A 327 20.54 16.79 14.71
C LYS A 327 22.06 16.92 14.92
N GLY A 328 22.82 17.08 13.85
CA GLY A 328 24.27 17.30 13.90
C GLY A 328 24.64 18.64 14.54
N VAL A 329 25.92 18.76 14.93
CA VAL A 329 26.50 19.91 15.65
C VAL A 329 26.18 21.26 14.98
N ARG A 330 26.02 21.30 13.65
CA ARG A 330 25.71 22.50 12.87
C ARG A 330 24.23 22.89 12.79
N ALA A 331 23.30 22.02 13.16
CA ALA A 331 21.89 22.41 13.23
C ALA A 331 21.61 23.43 14.34
N ARG A 332 22.55 23.60 15.26
CA ARG A 332 22.58 24.59 16.34
C ARG A 332 23.49 25.78 16.05
N GLU A 333 23.96 25.95 14.82
CA GLU A 333 24.77 27.10 14.42
C GLU A 333 23.95 27.99 13.50
N THR A 334 22.96 28.66 14.09
CA THR A 334 22.27 29.75 13.38
C THR A 334 23.14 31.00 13.45
N PRO A 335 23.13 31.90 12.45
CA PRO A 335 23.87 33.17 12.52
C PRO A 335 23.46 34.08 13.69
N LEU A 336 22.40 33.72 14.42
CA LEU A 336 21.88 34.41 15.59
C LEU A 336 22.24 33.69 16.90
N ASP A 337 22.95 32.56 16.84
CA ASP A 337 23.42 31.87 18.04
C ASP A 337 24.51 32.68 18.72
N LEU A 338 24.27 32.97 20.00
CA LEU A 338 25.18 33.72 20.85
C LEU A 338 26.30 32.85 21.42
N VAL A 339 26.23 31.54 21.22
CA VAL A 339 27.21 30.56 21.69
C VAL A 339 28.20 30.27 20.57
N LEU A 340 29.48 30.58 20.82
CA LEU A 340 30.56 30.23 19.89
C LEU A 340 30.64 28.71 19.73
N PRO A 341 30.86 28.20 18.50
CA PRO A 341 30.91 26.77 18.25
C PRO A 341 32.02 26.12 19.10
N SER A 342 31.63 25.17 19.96
CA SER A 342 32.58 24.31 20.65
C SER A 342 33.22 23.35 19.62
N PRO A 343 34.54 23.13 19.66
CA PRO A 343 35.19 22.22 18.73
C PRO A 343 34.54 20.82 18.81
N PRO A 344 34.36 20.12 17.68
CA PRO A 344 33.64 18.86 17.68
C PRO A 344 34.39 17.82 18.51
N LEU A 345 33.66 17.15 19.41
CA LEU A 345 34.08 15.85 19.93
C LEU A 345 34.14 14.88 18.74
N SER A 346 35.21 14.10 18.71
CA SER A 346 35.54 13.12 17.67
C SER A 346 34.32 12.35 17.18
N VAL A 347 34.21 12.29 15.85
CA VAL A 347 33.15 11.59 15.13
C VAL A 347 33.39 10.09 15.28
N ASP A 348 32.46 9.38 15.92
CA ASP A 348 32.40 7.93 15.86
C ASP A 348 31.86 7.56 14.46
N GLU A 349 32.76 7.27 13.52
CA GLU A 349 32.38 6.82 12.17
C GLU A 349 32.34 5.29 12.11
N GLU A 350 31.12 4.77 12.04
CA GLU A 350 30.81 3.35 11.87
C GLU A 350 31.17 2.89 10.45
N GLY A 351 32.28 2.17 10.36
CA GLY A 351 32.73 1.47 9.18
C GLY A 351 33.49 0.24 9.61
N GLN A 352 32.79 -0.80 10.09
CA GLN A 352 33.41 -1.98 10.73
C GLN A 352 34.62 -2.57 9.98
N LEU A 353 34.67 -2.47 8.64
CA LEU A 353 35.82 -2.94 7.85
C LEU A 353 37.00 -1.96 7.79
N VAL A 354 36.73 -0.65 7.83
CA VAL A 354 37.74 0.40 7.96
C VAL A 354 38.29 0.40 9.39
N GLU A 355 37.43 0.27 10.39
CA GLU A 355 37.81 0.12 11.81
C GLU A 355 38.66 -1.13 12.05
N CYS A 356 38.30 -2.26 11.43
CA CYS A 356 39.10 -3.49 11.46
C CYS A 356 40.41 -3.39 10.65
N GLY A 357 40.71 -2.25 10.01
CA GLY A 357 41.91 -2.04 9.21
C GLY A 357 41.97 -2.85 7.91
N ILE A 358 40.84 -3.41 7.47
CA ILE A 358 40.75 -4.24 6.24
C ILE A 358 40.73 -3.33 5.00
N ILE A 359 40.17 -2.13 5.13
CA ILE A 359 40.04 -1.15 4.04
C ILE A 359 40.68 0.17 4.49
N ASP A 360 41.53 0.74 3.64
CA ASP A 360 42.08 2.08 3.83
C ASP A 360 41.02 3.15 3.49
N GLY A 361 40.49 3.81 4.52
CA GLY A 361 39.47 4.84 4.39
C GLY A 361 39.92 6.07 3.57
N GLU A 362 41.21 6.43 3.60
CA GLU A 362 41.72 7.59 2.84
C GLU A 362 41.71 7.35 1.32
N ARG A 363 41.77 6.07 0.92
CA ARG A 363 41.72 5.65 -0.48
C ARG A 363 40.32 5.28 -0.96
N MET A 364 39.33 5.32 -0.07
CA MET A 364 37.97 4.93 -0.41
C MET A 364 37.30 6.05 -1.24
N PRO A 365 36.90 5.78 -2.50
CA PRO A 365 36.24 6.79 -3.32
C PRO A 365 34.80 7.01 -2.85
N GLY A 366 34.28 8.23 -3.04
CA GLY A 366 32.94 8.62 -2.56
C GLY A 366 31.78 7.73 -3.03
N TRP A 367 31.84 7.18 -4.25
CA TRP A 367 30.81 6.26 -4.73
C TRP A 367 30.76 4.92 -3.96
N MET A 368 31.79 4.56 -3.18
CA MET A 368 31.78 3.42 -2.25
C MET A 368 31.18 3.78 -0.88
N THR A 369 31.08 5.06 -0.54
CA THR A 369 30.54 5.52 0.75
C THR A 369 29.01 5.66 0.73
N GLY A 370 28.37 5.38 -0.41
CA GLY A 370 26.92 5.42 -0.57
C GLY A 370 26.35 6.79 -0.91
N GLU A 371 27.20 7.78 -1.24
CA GLU A 371 26.81 9.18 -1.45
C GLU A 371 25.73 9.39 -2.52
N GLU A 372 25.84 8.66 -3.62
CA GLU A 372 24.99 8.83 -4.81
C GLU A 372 23.64 8.10 -4.68
N GLY A 373 23.45 7.30 -3.62
CA GLY A 373 22.23 6.51 -3.41
C GLY A 373 21.89 5.59 -4.58
N VAL A 374 22.89 5.24 -5.40
CA VAL A 374 22.79 4.35 -6.56
C VAL A 374 23.10 2.93 -6.10
N THR A 375 22.18 1.99 -6.35
CA THR A 375 22.39 0.58 -6.00
C THR A 375 23.35 -0.13 -6.96
N ILE A 376 23.32 0.22 -8.26
CA ILE A 376 24.18 -0.35 -9.31
C ILE A 376 24.47 0.74 -10.35
N GLY A 377 25.75 0.90 -10.72
CA GLY A 377 26.18 1.89 -11.72
C GLY A 377 27.52 1.56 -12.36
N ALA A 378 27.90 2.35 -13.37
CA ALA A 378 29.21 2.33 -13.99
C ALA A 378 29.95 3.62 -13.68
N VAL A 379 31.22 3.51 -13.27
CA VAL A 379 32.08 4.67 -13.01
C VAL A 379 32.78 5.07 -14.30
N ARG A 380 32.64 6.34 -14.71
CA ARG A 380 33.34 6.93 -15.85
C ARG A 380 33.88 8.29 -15.46
N ASN A 381 35.18 8.51 -15.68
CA ASN A 381 35.87 9.76 -15.34
C ASN A 381 35.63 10.19 -13.88
N GLY A 382 35.72 9.23 -12.94
CA GLY A 382 35.54 9.47 -11.51
C GLY A 382 34.09 9.73 -11.06
N ARG A 383 33.11 9.72 -11.97
CA ARG A 383 31.68 9.87 -11.63
C ARG A 383 30.92 8.57 -11.85
N ILE A 384 30.09 8.17 -10.88
CA ILE A 384 29.17 7.06 -11.08
C ILE A 384 27.99 7.52 -11.94
N ARG A 385 27.58 6.67 -12.87
CA ARG A 385 26.30 6.79 -13.57
C ARG A 385 25.51 5.54 -13.29
N GLY A 386 24.30 5.68 -12.76
CA GLY A 386 23.55 4.49 -12.42
C GLY A 386 23.06 3.73 -13.66
N HIS A 387 22.78 2.45 -13.47
CA HIS A 387 22.48 1.54 -14.55
C HIS A 387 21.00 1.60 -14.97
N LYS A 388 20.74 1.84 -16.27
CA LYS A 388 19.43 1.76 -16.94
C LYS A 388 18.22 2.10 -16.05
N GLY A 389 18.02 3.39 -15.76
CA GLY A 389 16.82 3.90 -15.11
C GLY A 389 16.97 4.38 -13.67
N SER A 390 18.15 4.23 -13.07
CA SER A 390 18.52 4.68 -11.72
C SER A 390 18.31 6.18 -11.40
N GLY A 391 17.93 7.01 -12.37
CA GLY A 391 17.47 8.37 -12.12
C GLY A 391 18.55 9.41 -11.84
N LEU A 392 19.80 9.14 -12.26
CA LEU A 392 20.89 10.11 -12.40
C LEU A 392 21.35 10.15 -13.86
#